data_AF-A0A7S2L6N4-F1
#
_entry.id   AF-A0A7S2L6N4-F1
#
_cell.length_a   1.000
_cell.length_b   1.000
_cell.length_c   1.000
_cell.angle_alpha   90.00
_cell.angle_beta   90.00
_cell.angle_gamma   90.00
#
_symmetry.space_group_name_H-M   'P 1'
#
loop_
_entity.id
_entity.type
_entity.pdbx_description
1 polymer ?
#
loop_
_entity_poly.entity_id
_entity_poly.type
_entity_poly.pdbx_seq_one_letter_code
_entity_poly.pdbx_strand_id
1 'polypeptide(L)'
;ELTTSIYVYLVQNGLSTLSFSPSGELLLTMGNNELNSTIGVYKWRERRLLFAARLPGLGFYDCSFLSSDNSFGICGKDLVHFWTKSESHEPYRHCRGSTNLFPSQVQMTSIACVDGAVVTGSTSGALWLWEGRVLVKRVEVFRFPITKLFASSAGLFVSTQDGTIHLLSKELALQRRLDPISRSDSHDIETLCWDTNREKLLVGDSSNCLREMDLNSDSKFVTSCHSTLTDFTADTLNDNI
;
A
#
# COMPACT_ATOMS: atom_id res chain seq x y z
N GLU A 1 -25.41 10.77 12.40
CA GLU A 1 -24.39 9.72 12.51
C GLU A 1 -23.12 10.38 13.06
N LEU A 2 -22.59 9.88 14.17
CA LEU A 2 -21.39 10.45 14.80
C LEU A 2 -20.17 10.06 13.97
N THR A 3 -19.61 11.01 13.23
CA THR A 3 -18.33 10.88 12.55
C THR A 3 -17.26 10.59 13.61
N THR A 4 -16.93 9.32 13.79
CA THR A 4 -15.92 8.90 14.77
C THR A 4 -14.55 9.07 14.12
N SER A 5 -14.00 10.28 14.24
CA SER A 5 -12.61 10.54 13.86
C SER A 5 -11.69 9.85 14.87
N ILE A 6 -10.86 8.91 14.40
CA ILE A 6 -9.86 8.25 15.24
C ILE A 6 -8.52 8.94 15.02
N TYR A 7 -8.12 9.74 16.01
CA TYR A 7 -6.76 10.24 16.11
C TYR A 7 -5.91 9.15 16.76
N VAL A 8 -5.25 8.33 15.95
CA VAL A 8 -4.16 7.51 16.43
C VAL A 8 -2.92 8.42 16.43
N TYR A 9 -2.34 8.70 17.61
CA TYR A 9 -1.03 9.37 17.71
C TYR A 9 0.03 8.42 17.17
N LEU A 10 0.17 8.44 15.85
CA LEU A 10 1.03 7.56 15.12
C LEU A 10 2.39 8.21 15.03
N VAL A 11 3.40 7.49 15.56
CA VAL A 11 4.84 7.68 15.39
C VAL A 11 5.32 9.16 15.45
N GLN A 12 6.24 9.45 16.38
CA GLN A 12 6.90 10.76 16.54
C GLN A 12 7.52 11.43 15.30
N ASN A 13 7.50 10.80 14.12
CA ASN A 13 8.26 11.21 12.95
C ASN A 13 7.44 11.29 11.64
N GLY A 14 6.10 11.30 11.72
CA GLY A 14 5.24 11.30 10.54
C GLY A 14 4.99 9.90 9.98
N LEU A 15 3.84 9.76 9.30
CA LEU A 15 3.40 8.53 8.67
C LEU A 15 3.72 8.54 7.19
N SER A 16 4.27 7.44 6.68
CA SER A 16 4.51 7.27 5.25
C SER A 16 3.49 6.34 4.59
N THR A 17 3.03 5.30 5.29
CA THR A 17 2.03 4.36 4.76
C THR A 17 1.30 3.64 5.88
N LEU A 18 0.11 3.13 5.55
CA LEU A 18 -0.74 2.35 6.45
C LEU A 18 -1.42 1.22 5.68
N SER A 19 -1.78 0.16 6.39
CA SER A 19 -2.48 -1.00 5.82
C SER A 19 -3.40 -1.62 6.88
N PHE A 20 -4.67 -1.82 6.51
CA PHE A 20 -5.58 -2.60 7.35
C PHE A 20 -5.33 -4.09 7.15
N SER A 21 -5.48 -4.87 8.22
CA SER A 21 -5.38 -6.33 8.12
C SER A 21 -6.57 -6.92 7.37
N PRO A 22 -6.47 -8.14 6.83
CA PRO A 22 -7.57 -8.79 6.11
C PRO A 22 -8.86 -8.91 6.94
N SER A 23 -8.77 -9.05 8.26
CA SER A 23 -9.93 -9.05 9.16
C SER A 23 -10.55 -7.65 9.36
N GLY A 24 -9.82 -6.58 9.07
CA GLY A 24 -10.17 -5.21 9.42
C GLY A 24 -9.96 -4.84 10.89
N GLU A 25 -9.48 -5.76 11.73
CA GLU A 25 -9.30 -5.53 13.17
C GLU A 25 -7.98 -4.81 13.51
N LEU A 26 -6.96 -4.99 12.67
CA LEU A 26 -5.63 -4.43 12.89
C LEU A 26 -5.29 -3.34 11.88
N LEU A 27 -4.48 -2.38 12.33
CA LEU A 27 -3.88 -1.35 11.51
C LEU A 27 -2.37 -1.45 11.63
N LEU A 28 -1.71 -1.64 10.49
CA LEU A 28 -0.26 -1.55 10.33
C LEU A 28 0.05 -0.13 9.90
N THR A 29 1.08 0.45 10.52
CA THR A 29 1.58 1.77 10.18
C THR A 29 3.09 1.73 10.04
N MET A 30 3.59 2.45 9.03
CA MET A 30 5.00 2.70 8.86
C MET A 30 5.25 4.21 8.85
N GLY A 31 6.26 4.64 9.59
CA GLY A 31 6.74 6.01 9.58
C GLY A 31 8.24 6.04 9.30
N ASN A 32 8.67 6.89 8.38
CA ASN A 32 10.06 7.07 8.02
C ASN A 32 10.58 8.37 8.64
N ASN A 33 11.73 8.32 9.31
CA ASN A 33 12.46 9.50 9.79
C ASN A 33 13.89 9.48 9.26
N GLU A 34 14.63 10.58 9.41
CA GLU A 34 15.98 10.75 8.82
C GLU A 34 16.97 9.62 9.18
N LEU A 35 16.75 8.91 10.29
CA LEU A 35 17.67 7.91 10.81
C LEU A 35 17.10 6.48 10.82
N ASN A 36 15.79 6.34 10.88
CA ASN A 36 15.11 5.10 11.19
C ASN A 36 13.71 5.06 10.60
N SER A 37 13.29 3.85 10.25
CA SER A 37 11.89 3.55 9.97
C SER A 37 11.25 2.86 11.16
N THR A 38 10.01 3.19 11.44
CA THR A 38 9.26 2.74 12.61
C THR A 38 7.99 2.07 12.16
N ILE A 39 7.68 0.96 12.81
CA ILE A 39 6.56 0.10 12.48
C ILE A 39 5.69 -0.02 13.72
N GLY A 40 4.38 0.06 13.53
CA GLY A 40 3.40 -0.17 14.58
C GLY A 40 2.27 -1.05 14.06
N VAL A 41 1.84 -2.02 14.86
CA VAL A 41 0.60 -2.78 14.63
C VAL A 41 -0.33 -2.49 15.79
N TYR A 42 -1.54 -2.02 15.48
CA TYR A 42 -2.53 -1.59 16.45
C TYR A 42 -3.82 -2.39 16.29
N LYS A 43 -4.47 -2.70 17.41
CA LYS A 43 -5.93 -2.82 17.41
C LYS A 43 -6.49 -1.41 17.42
N TRP A 44 -6.83 -0.91 16.23
CA TRP A 44 -7.09 0.52 16.05
C TRP A 44 -8.38 0.98 16.72
N ARG A 45 -9.42 0.14 16.75
CA ARG A 45 -10.68 0.41 17.47
C ARG A 45 -10.48 0.52 18.98
N GLU A 46 -9.60 -0.31 19.55
CA GLU A 46 -9.23 -0.31 20.96
C GLU A 46 -8.13 0.71 21.30
N ARG A 47 -7.57 1.41 20.30
CA ARG A 47 -6.41 2.31 20.44
C ARG A 47 -5.21 1.63 21.13
N ARG A 48 -5.02 0.32 20.90
CA ARG A 48 -4.03 -0.50 21.60
C ARG A 48 -2.90 -0.94 20.68
N LEU A 49 -1.67 -0.62 21.06
CA LEU A 49 -0.46 -1.08 20.39
C LEU A 49 -0.22 -2.57 20.69
N LEU A 50 -0.06 -3.39 19.65
CA LEU A 50 0.27 -4.82 19.76
C LEU A 50 1.75 -5.09 19.56
N PHE A 51 2.36 -4.38 18.61
CA PHE A 51 3.72 -4.61 18.19
C PHE A 51 4.33 -3.31 17.69
N ALA A 52 5.60 -3.10 18.01
CA ALA A 52 6.39 -2.04 17.43
C ALA A 52 7.79 -2.54 17.10
N ALA A 53 8.35 -2.02 16.02
CA ALA A 53 9.74 -2.29 15.64
C ALA A 53 10.38 -1.03 15.06
N ARG A 54 11.70 -0.96 15.16
CA ARG A 54 12.52 0.06 14.51
C ARG A 54 13.50 -0.60 13.57
N LEU A 55 13.50 -0.17 12.32
CA LEU A 55 14.47 -0.59 11.31
C LEU A 55 15.49 0.52 11.11
N PRO A 56 16.79 0.22 11.21
CA PRO A 56 17.82 1.21 10.95
C PRO A 56 17.87 1.56 9.46
N GLY A 57 18.12 2.84 9.17
CA GLY A 57 18.31 3.33 7.81
C GLY A 57 17.04 3.84 7.13
N LEU A 58 17.26 4.33 5.91
CA LEU A 58 16.26 4.92 5.03
C LEU A 58 15.93 3.97 3.88
N GLY A 59 14.78 4.23 3.23
CA GLY A 59 14.44 3.60 1.97
C GLY A 59 13.43 2.47 2.08
N PHE A 60 12.55 2.49 3.07
CA PHE A 60 11.32 1.70 3.03
C PHE A 60 10.22 2.54 2.38
N TYR A 61 9.53 1.96 1.41
CA TYR A 61 8.60 2.69 0.55
C TYR A 61 7.14 2.29 0.81
N ASP A 62 6.90 1.03 1.16
CA ASP A 62 5.53 0.55 1.37
C ASP A 62 5.45 -0.61 2.37
N CYS A 63 4.27 -0.78 2.96
CA CYS A 63 3.96 -1.83 3.92
C CYS A 63 2.56 -2.38 3.67
N SER A 64 2.38 -3.68 3.87
CA SER A 64 1.06 -4.29 3.73
C SER A 64 0.93 -5.53 4.61
N PHE A 65 -0.27 -5.73 5.16
CA PHE A 65 -0.63 -7.05 5.66
C PHE A 65 -0.65 -8.07 4.51
N LEU A 66 -0.33 -9.32 4.82
CA LEU A 66 -0.34 -10.41 3.85
C LEU A 66 -1.66 -11.20 3.96
N SER A 67 -1.61 -12.51 3.77
CA SER A 67 -2.79 -13.38 3.73
C SER A 67 -3.58 -13.45 5.04
N SER A 68 -3.04 -12.95 6.16
CA SER A 68 -3.69 -12.97 7.46
C SER A 68 -3.19 -11.84 8.37
N ASP A 69 -3.91 -11.62 9.46
CA ASP A 69 -3.52 -10.78 10.61
C ASP A 69 -2.23 -11.23 11.30
N ASN A 70 -1.70 -12.41 10.97
CA ASN A 70 -0.48 -12.96 11.57
C ASN A 70 0.77 -12.65 10.77
N SER A 71 0.65 -11.94 9.65
CA SER A 71 1.77 -11.72 8.74
C SER A 71 1.67 -10.39 8.01
N PHE A 72 2.78 -9.66 7.96
CA PHE A 72 2.90 -8.44 7.15
C PHE A 72 4.28 -8.33 6.52
N GLY A 73 4.37 -7.54 5.45
CA GLY A 73 5.59 -7.30 4.70
C GLY A 73 5.87 -5.81 4.56
N ILE A 74 7.14 -5.48 4.38
CA ILE A 74 7.62 -4.12 4.07
C ILE A 74 8.63 -4.23 2.95
N CYS A 75 8.52 -3.38 1.94
CA CYS A 75 9.46 -3.32 0.84
C CYS A 75 10.22 -1.99 0.81
N GLY A 76 11.42 -2.04 0.23
CA GLY A 76 12.34 -0.92 0.23
C GLY A 76 13.45 -1.03 -0.80
N LYS A 77 14.47 -0.20 -0.63
CA LYS A 77 15.71 -0.21 -1.40
C LYS A 77 16.51 -1.48 -1.11
N ASP A 78 16.57 -2.40 -2.07
CA ASP A 78 17.40 -3.62 -2.04
C ASP A 78 17.00 -4.64 -0.96
N LEU A 79 15.77 -4.56 -0.46
CA LEU A 79 15.27 -5.38 0.63
C LEU A 79 13.74 -5.47 0.66
N VAL A 80 13.28 -6.65 1.04
CA VAL A 80 11.92 -6.91 1.49
C VAL A 80 12.05 -7.60 2.85
N HIS A 81 11.25 -7.20 3.81
CA HIS A 81 11.22 -7.78 5.15
C HIS A 81 9.83 -8.29 5.47
N PHE A 82 9.80 -9.40 6.20
CA PHE A 82 8.61 -10.12 6.59
C PHE A 82 8.54 -10.23 8.11
N TRP A 83 7.34 -10.07 8.64
CA TRP A 83 7.02 -10.33 10.03
C TRP A 83 5.92 -11.37 10.08
N THR A 84 6.13 -12.43 10.85
CA THR A 84 5.15 -13.51 11.00
C THR A 84 5.06 -13.92 12.46
N LYS A 85 3.87 -14.32 12.91
CA LYS A 85 3.64 -14.97 14.20
C LYS A 85 2.90 -16.28 13.97
N SER A 86 3.21 -17.32 14.75
CA SER A 86 2.59 -18.64 14.56
C SER A 86 1.15 -18.62 15.08
N GLU A 87 0.93 -17.89 16.18
CA GLU A 87 -0.38 -17.72 16.81
C GLU A 87 -0.66 -16.24 17.07
N SER A 88 -1.94 -15.90 17.30
CA SER A 88 -2.39 -14.52 17.49
C SER A 88 -1.74 -13.80 18.68
N HIS A 89 -1.38 -14.56 19.73
CA HIS A 89 -0.77 -14.06 20.97
C HIS A 89 0.76 -14.01 20.92
N GLU A 90 1.40 -14.65 19.94
CA GLU A 90 2.85 -14.62 19.81
C GLU A 90 3.35 -13.28 19.26
N PRO A 91 4.59 -12.87 19.61
CA PRO A 91 5.21 -11.71 19.00
C PRO A 91 5.53 -11.98 17.53
N TYR A 92 5.45 -10.93 16.70
CA TYR A 92 5.93 -11.00 15.33
C TYR A 92 7.44 -11.23 15.29
N ARG A 93 7.86 -12.24 14.53
CA ARG A 93 9.27 -12.56 14.26
C ARG A 93 9.68 -12.00 12.92
N HIS A 94 10.80 -11.28 12.93
CA HIS A 94 11.37 -10.64 11.76
C HIS A 94 12.18 -11.62 10.91
N CYS A 95 12.03 -11.54 9.60
CA CYS A 95 12.84 -12.25 8.62
C CYS A 95 13.11 -11.35 7.41
N ARG A 96 14.35 -11.35 6.90
CA ARG A 96 14.66 -10.73 5.60
C ARG A 96 14.21 -11.67 4.47
N GLY A 97 13.68 -11.09 3.39
CA GLY A 97 13.41 -11.77 2.14
C GLY A 97 14.69 -12.33 1.52
N SER A 98 14.57 -13.51 0.91
CA SER A 98 15.68 -14.20 0.25
C SER A 98 15.53 -14.06 -1.26
N THR A 99 16.49 -13.38 -1.88
CA THR A 99 16.54 -13.12 -3.32
C THR A 99 17.54 -14.04 -4.01
N ASN A 100 17.80 -15.24 -3.49
CA ASN A 100 18.92 -16.09 -3.94
C ASN A 100 18.89 -16.42 -5.45
N LEU A 101 17.72 -16.30 -6.09
CA LEU A 101 17.52 -16.54 -7.51
C LEU A 101 17.78 -15.32 -8.41
N PHE A 102 17.87 -14.10 -7.86
CA PHE A 102 17.94 -12.86 -8.64
C PHE A 102 18.84 -11.81 -7.96
N PRO A 103 19.66 -11.05 -8.71
CA PRO A 103 20.49 -9.99 -8.15
C PRO A 103 19.67 -8.97 -7.37
N SER A 104 20.07 -8.68 -6.13
CA SER A 104 19.21 -8.02 -5.12
C SER A 104 19.34 -6.49 -5.05
N GLN A 105 19.91 -5.84 -6.07
CA GLN A 105 20.04 -4.37 -6.11
C GLN A 105 18.88 -3.76 -6.89
N VAL A 106 17.67 -3.89 -6.35
CA VAL A 106 16.45 -3.36 -6.96
C VAL A 106 15.64 -2.63 -5.89
N GLN A 107 15.21 -1.42 -6.23
CA GLN A 107 14.30 -0.64 -5.40
C GLN A 107 12.87 -1.16 -5.57
N MET A 108 12.32 -1.73 -4.51
CA MET A 108 10.94 -2.21 -4.46
C MET A 108 10.02 -1.11 -3.96
N THR A 109 9.11 -0.65 -4.80
CA THR A 109 8.31 0.56 -4.55
C THR A 109 7.00 0.31 -3.81
N SER A 110 6.46 -0.90 -3.92
CA SER A 110 5.14 -1.26 -3.42
C SER A 110 5.03 -2.75 -3.10
N ILE A 111 4.15 -3.11 -2.18
CA ILE A 111 3.93 -4.49 -1.74
C ILE A 111 2.43 -4.78 -1.57
N ALA A 112 1.97 -5.92 -2.08
CA ALA A 112 0.62 -6.39 -1.90
C ALA A 112 0.57 -7.91 -1.75
N CYS A 113 -0.53 -8.42 -1.20
CA CYS A 113 -0.80 -9.86 -1.16
C CYS A 113 -2.08 -10.14 -1.94
N VAL A 114 -1.96 -10.90 -3.03
CA VAL A 114 -3.08 -11.31 -3.88
C VAL A 114 -3.17 -12.83 -3.85
N ASP A 115 -4.33 -13.35 -3.46
CA ASP A 115 -4.60 -14.79 -3.36
C ASP A 115 -3.56 -15.59 -2.54
N GLY A 116 -3.05 -14.97 -1.47
CA GLY A 116 -2.05 -15.57 -0.59
C GLY A 116 -0.61 -15.48 -1.09
N ALA A 117 -0.39 -15.04 -2.33
CA ALA A 117 0.93 -14.76 -2.87
C ALA A 117 1.35 -13.32 -2.60
N VAL A 118 2.60 -13.11 -2.18
CA VAL A 118 3.13 -11.76 -1.96
C VAL A 118 3.78 -11.26 -3.23
N VAL A 119 3.46 -10.04 -3.63
CA VAL A 119 3.97 -9.41 -4.83
C VAL A 119 4.58 -8.06 -4.47
N THR A 120 5.79 -7.79 -4.96
CA THR A 120 6.40 -6.46 -4.88
C THR A 120 6.62 -5.89 -6.28
N GLY A 121 6.32 -4.60 -6.44
CA GLY A 121 6.64 -3.83 -7.65
C GLY A 121 8.00 -3.17 -7.52
N SER A 122 8.71 -2.96 -8.63
CA SER A 122 10.01 -2.29 -8.64
C SER A 122 10.07 -1.06 -9.54
N THR A 123 11.12 -0.26 -9.33
CA THR A 123 11.46 0.87 -10.20
C THR A 123 11.80 0.46 -11.64
N SER A 124 12.06 -0.83 -11.89
CA SER A 124 12.28 -1.35 -13.25
C SER A 124 11.00 -1.70 -14.00
N GLY A 125 9.81 -1.55 -13.38
CA GLY A 125 8.54 -2.00 -13.97
C GLY A 125 8.30 -3.52 -13.87
N ALA A 126 9.09 -4.23 -13.05
CA ALA A 126 8.96 -5.67 -12.85
C ALA A 126 8.15 -5.99 -11.60
N LEU A 127 7.38 -7.08 -11.67
CA LEU A 127 6.72 -7.70 -10.51
C LEU A 127 7.58 -8.85 -9.99
N TRP A 128 7.67 -8.94 -8.67
CA TRP A 128 8.49 -9.92 -7.96
C TRP A 128 7.57 -10.71 -7.03
N LEU A 129 7.45 -12.01 -7.30
CA LEU A 129 6.56 -12.92 -6.60
C LEU A 129 7.32 -13.68 -5.53
N TRP A 130 6.77 -13.67 -4.31
CA TRP A 130 7.36 -14.32 -3.15
C TRP A 130 6.44 -15.41 -2.61
N GLU A 131 7.04 -16.55 -2.29
CA GLU A 131 6.40 -17.63 -1.52
C GLU A 131 7.00 -17.63 -0.12
N GLY A 132 6.18 -17.26 0.87
CA GLY A 132 6.67 -16.95 2.20
C GLY A 132 7.70 -15.81 2.14
N ARG A 133 8.97 -16.13 2.44
CA ARG A 133 10.08 -15.16 2.38
C ARG A 133 11.00 -15.32 1.17
N VAL A 134 10.74 -16.29 0.30
CA VAL A 134 11.62 -16.64 -0.81
C VAL A 134 11.07 -16.06 -2.09
N LEU A 135 11.93 -15.33 -2.81
CA LEU A 135 11.60 -14.83 -4.13
C LEU A 135 11.60 -16.01 -5.12
N VAL A 136 10.48 -16.27 -5.78
CA VAL A 136 10.30 -17.42 -6.67
C VAL A 136 10.21 -17.04 -8.14
N LYS A 137 9.74 -15.84 -8.46
CA LYS A 137 9.53 -15.41 -9.85
C LYS A 137 9.71 -13.90 -9.99
N ARG A 138 10.30 -13.51 -11.12
CA ARG A 138 10.32 -12.13 -11.62
C ARG A 138 9.53 -12.09 -12.93
N VAL A 139 8.64 -11.12 -13.08
CA VAL A 139 7.83 -10.92 -14.28
C VAL A 139 8.05 -9.50 -14.78
N GLU A 140 8.59 -9.37 -15.99
CA GLU A 140 8.78 -8.08 -16.65
C GLU A 140 7.52 -7.76 -17.47
N VAL A 141 6.66 -6.91 -16.92
CA VAL A 141 5.36 -6.59 -17.53
C VAL A 141 5.32 -5.15 -18.03
N PHE A 142 5.89 -4.21 -17.27
CA PHE A 142 5.73 -2.78 -17.52
C PHE A 142 7.04 -2.14 -17.95
N ARG A 143 6.93 -1.10 -18.78
CA ARG A 143 8.08 -0.30 -19.25
C ARG A 143 8.48 0.81 -18.28
N PHE A 144 7.55 1.18 -17.40
CA PHE A 144 7.72 2.29 -16.45
C PHE A 144 7.76 1.75 -15.01
N PRO A 145 8.41 2.50 -14.09
CA PRO A 145 8.40 2.16 -12.67
C PRO A 145 6.99 1.91 -12.14
N ILE A 146 6.83 0.84 -11.35
CA ILE A 146 5.57 0.61 -10.63
C ILE A 146 5.51 1.59 -9.46
N THR A 147 4.37 2.26 -9.27
CA THR A 147 4.19 3.23 -8.18
C THR A 147 3.37 2.65 -7.03
N LYS A 148 2.26 1.96 -7.31
CA LYS A 148 1.40 1.30 -6.31
C LYS A 148 0.93 -0.07 -6.77
N LEU A 149 0.71 -0.94 -5.78
CA LEU A 149 0.02 -2.20 -5.92
C LEU A 149 -1.22 -2.18 -5.03
N PHE A 150 -2.35 -2.67 -5.54
CA PHE A 150 -3.56 -2.84 -4.76
C PHE A 150 -4.21 -4.17 -5.09
N ALA A 151 -4.21 -5.09 -4.11
CA ALA A 151 -4.85 -6.38 -4.25
C ALA A 151 -6.35 -6.29 -3.93
N SER A 152 -7.16 -6.97 -4.71
CA SER A 152 -8.61 -6.97 -4.59
C SER A 152 -9.19 -8.33 -4.96
N SER A 153 -10.52 -8.46 -4.83
CA SER A 153 -11.28 -9.61 -5.34
C SER A 153 -11.17 -9.77 -6.86
N ALA A 154 -11.03 -8.68 -7.61
CA ALA A 154 -10.89 -8.69 -9.07
C ALA A 154 -9.50 -9.14 -9.54
N GLY A 155 -8.48 -9.03 -8.69
CA GLY A 155 -7.09 -9.29 -9.03
C GLY A 155 -6.15 -8.25 -8.44
N LEU A 156 -5.03 -8.03 -9.11
CA LEU A 156 -4.00 -7.08 -8.71
C LEU A 156 -4.04 -5.84 -9.61
N PHE A 157 -4.35 -4.70 -9.00
CA PHE A 157 -4.17 -3.40 -9.65
C PHE A 157 -2.72 -2.95 -9.51
N VAL A 158 -2.14 -2.49 -10.60
CA VAL A 158 -0.78 -1.98 -10.69
C VAL A 158 -0.80 -0.62 -11.35
N SER A 159 -0.34 0.43 -10.65
CA SER A 159 -0.11 1.72 -11.28
C SER A 159 1.36 1.90 -11.64
N THR A 160 1.62 2.63 -12.72
CA THR A 160 2.97 2.96 -13.17
C THR A 160 3.18 4.46 -13.26
N GLN A 161 4.45 4.88 -13.28
CA GLN A 161 4.85 6.30 -13.26
C GLN A 161 4.35 7.11 -14.47
N ASP A 162 3.99 6.44 -15.57
CA ASP A 162 3.34 7.07 -16.73
C ASP A 162 1.84 7.37 -16.51
N GLY A 163 1.34 7.22 -15.28
CA GLY A 163 -0.04 7.53 -14.90
C GLY A 163 -1.04 6.46 -15.34
N THR A 164 -0.59 5.28 -15.77
CA THR A 164 -1.46 4.20 -16.22
C THR A 164 -1.74 3.20 -15.10
N ILE A 165 -2.89 2.53 -15.16
CA ILE A 165 -3.29 1.48 -14.22
C ILE A 165 -3.56 0.20 -15.00
N HIS A 166 -3.11 -0.92 -14.47
CA HIS A 166 -3.26 -2.23 -15.09
C HIS A 166 -3.92 -3.18 -14.10
N LEU A 167 -4.95 -3.88 -14.54
CA LEU A 167 -5.54 -4.99 -13.80
C LEU A 167 -4.90 -6.29 -14.30
N LEU A 168 -4.30 -7.02 -13.37
CA LEU A 168 -3.75 -8.34 -13.58
C LEU A 168 -4.64 -9.38 -12.88
N SER A 169 -4.71 -10.58 -13.46
CA SER A 169 -5.28 -11.74 -12.78
C SER A 169 -4.45 -12.11 -11.54
N LYS A 170 -4.97 -13.01 -10.71
CA LYS A 170 -4.27 -13.53 -9.53
C LYS A 170 -2.97 -14.25 -9.88
N GLU A 171 -2.89 -14.81 -11.09
CA GLU A 171 -1.72 -15.46 -11.68
C GLU A 171 -0.75 -14.46 -12.36
N LEU A 172 -1.01 -13.16 -12.20
CA LEU A 172 -0.25 -12.04 -12.77
C LEU A 172 -0.31 -11.94 -14.30
N ALA A 173 -1.39 -12.42 -14.93
CA ALA A 173 -1.65 -12.20 -16.34
C ALA A 173 -2.33 -10.85 -16.56
N LEU A 174 -1.82 -10.01 -17.48
CA LEU A 174 -2.44 -8.73 -17.81
C LEU A 174 -3.85 -8.93 -18.38
N GLN A 175 -4.86 -8.34 -17.75
CA GLN A 175 -6.26 -8.43 -18.18
C GLN A 175 -6.74 -7.12 -18.82
N ARG A 176 -6.39 -5.98 -18.22
CA ARG A 176 -6.87 -4.68 -18.67
C ARG A 176 -5.84 -3.59 -18.38
N ARG A 177 -5.80 -2.59 -19.26
CA ARG A 177 -5.15 -1.30 -19.06
C ARG A 177 -6.21 -0.22 -18.95
N LEU A 178 -6.01 0.70 -18.01
CA LEU A 178 -6.85 1.86 -17.74
C LEU A 178 -5.95 3.09 -17.81
N ASP A 179 -6.39 4.10 -18.55
CA ASP A 179 -5.69 5.38 -18.65
C ASP A 179 -6.55 6.45 -17.94
N PRO A 180 -6.40 6.63 -16.60
CA PRO A 180 -7.22 7.56 -15.81
C PRO A 180 -7.09 9.03 -16.22
N ILE A 181 -5.98 9.37 -16.90
CA ILE A 181 -5.62 10.73 -17.26
C ILE A 181 -5.58 10.82 -18.79
N SER A 182 -6.56 11.48 -19.38
CA SER A 182 -6.70 11.64 -20.83
C SER A 182 -5.89 12.82 -21.41
N ARG A 183 -4.82 13.27 -20.73
CA ARG A 183 -4.06 14.49 -21.09
C ARG A 183 -2.56 14.26 -20.97
N SER A 184 -1.79 15.07 -21.69
CA SER A 184 -0.32 15.05 -21.82
C SER A 184 0.48 15.17 -20.52
N ASP A 185 -0.20 15.37 -19.39
CA ASP A 185 0.44 15.58 -18.09
C ASP A 185 0.39 14.26 -17.31
N SER A 186 1.56 13.63 -17.17
CA SER A 186 1.71 12.44 -16.34
C SER A 186 1.59 12.84 -14.88
N HIS A 187 0.61 12.28 -14.17
CA HIS A 187 0.51 12.41 -12.72
C HIS A 187 0.80 11.06 -12.06
N ASP A 188 1.61 11.09 -11.02
CA ASP A 188 1.91 9.90 -10.23
C ASP A 188 0.65 9.48 -9.49
N ILE A 189 0.29 8.22 -9.66
CA ILE A 189 -0.82 7.62 -8.92
C ILE A 189 -0.33 7.29 -7.52
N GLU A 190 -0.96 7.91 -6.53
CA GLU A 190 -0.59 7.86 -5.12
C GLU A 190 -1.45 6.89 -4.32
N THR A 191 -2.69 6.66 -4.73
CA THR A 191 -3.58 5.73 -4.03
C THR A 191 -4.57 5.06 -4.96
N LEU A 192 -4.90 3.81 -4.63
CA LEU A 192 -5.86 2.97 -5.32
C LEU A 192 -6.77 2.32 -4.28
N CYS A 193 -8.06 2.22 -4.56
CA CYS A 193 -9.01 1.50 -3.72
C CYS A 193 -10.12 0.88 -4.56
N TRP A 194 -10.39 -0.41 -4.38
CA TRP A 194 -11.45 -1.14 -5.08
C TRP A 194 -12.68 -1.29 -4.20
N ASP A 195 -13.84 -0.87 -4.71
CA ASP A 195 -15.14 -1.20 -4.14
C ASP A 195 -15.69 -2.46 -4.82
N THR A 196 -15.70 -3.57 -4.06
CA THR A 196 -16.22 -4.85 -4.56
C THR A 196 -17.72 -4.85 -4.80
N ASN A 197 -18.49 -4.02 -4.07
CA ASN A 197 -19.95 -4.00 -4.22
C ASN A 197 -20.38 -3.20 -5.45
N ARG A 198 -19.63 -2.15 -5.78
CA ARG A 198 -19.92 -1.27 -6.92
C ARG A 198 -19.15 -1.63 -8.18
N GLU A 199 -18.16 -2.50 -8.06
CA GLU A 199 -17.18 -2.82 -9.11
C GLU A 199 -16.49 -1.57 -9.66
N LYS A 200 -16.05 -0.69 -8.74
CA LYS A 200 -15.42 0.59 -9.09
C LYS A 200 -14.06 0.75 -8.44
N LEU A 201 -13.16 1.38 -9.18
CA LEU A 201 -11.83 1.74 -8.72
C LEU A 201 -11.80 3.24 -8.40
N LEU A 202 -11.40 3.58 -7.17
CA LEU A 202 -11.04 4.93 -6.77
C LEU A 202 -9.52 5.11 -6.94
N VAL A 203 -9.13 6.22 -7.52
CA VAL A 203 -7.74 6.58 -7.85
C VAL A 203 -7.46 7.97 -7.30
N GLY A 204 -6.41 8.12 -6.50
CA GLY A 204 -5.87 9.43 -6.14
C GLY A 204 -4.52 9.64 -6.80
N ASP A 205 -4.32 10.83 -7.36
CA ASP A 205 -3.11 11.20 -8.09
C ASP A 205 -2.42 12.43 -7.47
N SER A 206 -1.19 12.70 -7.91
CA SER A 206 -0.39 13.83 -7.46
C SER A 206 -0.93 15.21 -7.86
N SER A 207 -2.02 15.28 -8.64
CA SER A 207 -2.76 16.51 -8.91
C SER A 207 -3.79 16.87 -7.84
N ASN A 208 -3.76 16.17 -6.69
CA ASN A 208 -4.74 16.28 -5.60
C ASN A 208 -6.17 15.95 -6.04
N CYS A 209 -6.32 15.11 -7.07
CA CYS A 209 -7.62 14.70 -7.59
C CYS A 209 -7.92 13.25 -7.19
N LEU A 210 -9.13 13.00 -6.68
CA LEU A 210 -9.70 11.67 -6.57
C LEU A 210 -10.59 11.40 -7.78
N ARG A 211 -10.48 10.24 -8.41
CA ARG A 211 -11.25 9.82 -9.59
C ARG A 211 -11.88 8.47 -9.31
N GLU A 212 -13.14 8.30 -9.69
CA GLU A 212 -13.79 6.99 -9.73
C GLU A 212 -13.74 6.46 -11.17
N MET A 213 -13.49 5.18 -11.34
CA MET A 213 -13.43 4.50 -12.63
C MET A 213 -14.24 3.22 -12.57
N ASP A 214 -14.99 2.96 -13.63
CA ASP A 214 -15.65 1.69 -13.89
C ASP A 214 -14.71 0.84 -14.76
N LEU A 215 -14.59 -0.46 -14.48
CA LEU A 215 -13.79 -1.34 -15.33
C LEU A 215 -14.41 -1.55 -16.72
N ASN A 216 -15.72 -1.36 -16.86
CA ASN A 216 -16.48 -1.63 -18.07
C ASN A 216 -16.68 -0.42 -18.97
N SER A 217 -16.50 0.80 -18.44
CA SER A 217 -16.62 2.05 -19.19
C SER A 217 -15.25 2.69 -19.32
N ASP A 218 -14.93 3.22 -20.49
CA ASP A 218 -13.81 4.16 -20.64
C ASP A 218 -14.07 5.36 -19.71
N SER A 219 -13.38 5.38 -18.57
CA SER A 219 -13.18 6.52 -17.67
C SER A 219 -14.38 7.47 -17.50
N LYS A 220 -15.44 7.04 -16.79
CA LYS A 220 -16.43 8.02 -16.32
C LYS A 220 -15.93 8.72 -15.06
N PHE A 221 -15.42 9.94 -15.24
CA PHE A 221 -15.07 10.89 -14.19
C PHE A 221 -16.28 11.16 -13.28
N VAL A 222 -16.20 10.81 -11.99
CA VAL A 222 -17.33 10.99 -11.05
C VAL A 222 -17.14 12.14 -10.07
N THR A 223 -15.92 12.62 -9.80
CA THR A 223 -15.72 13.85 -9.02
C THR A 223 -14.27 14.32 -9.11
N SER A 224 -14.01 15.60 -8.87
CA SER A 224 -12.69 16.12 -8.48
C SER A 224 -12.86 16.85 -7.16
N CYS A 225 -12.19 16.42 -6.10
CA CYS A 225 -12.18 17.16 -4.84
C CYS A 225 -11.08 18.23 -4.90
N HIS A 226 -11.46 19.50 -4.93
CA HIS A 226 -10.58 20.56 -4.45
C HIS A 226 -10.62 20.51 -2.92
N SER A 227 -9.58 19.99 -2.28
CA SER A 227 -9.42 20.18 -0.83
C SER A 227 -8.96 21.61 -0.58
N THR A 228 -9.88 22.57 -0.47
CA THR A 228 -9.58 23.76 0.33
C THR A 228 -9.59 23.32 1.79
N LEU A 229 -8.44 23.45 2.46
CA LEU A 229 -8.19 23.19 3.89
C LEU A 229 -9.21 23.84 4.86
N THR A 230 -10.15 24.64 4.36
CA THR A 230 -11.14 25.40 5.11
C THR A 230 -12.38 24.62 5.52
N ASP A 231 -12.64 23.43 4.97
CA ASP A 231 -13.84 22.64 5.34
C ASP A 231 -13.67 21.80 6.62
N PHE A 232 -12.45 21.77 7.17
CA PHE A 232 -12.17 21.29 8.51
C PHE A 232 -11.77 22.48 9.38
N THR A 233 -12.68 23.43 9.61
CA THR A 233 -12.50 24.34 10.74
C THR A 233 -12.47 23.50 11.99
N ALA A 234 -11.25 23.36 12.54
CA ALA A 234 -11.02 22.90 13.88
C ALA A 234 -11.88 23.77 14.81
N ASP A 235 -12.97 23.19 15.32
CA ASP A 235 -13.59 23.73 16.52
C ASP A 235 -12.49 23.75 17.58
N THR A 236 -12.10 24.98 17.90
CA THR A 236 -11.04 25.36 18.82
C THR A 236 -11.04 24.47 20.06
N LEU A 237 -9.96 23.73 20.25
CA LEU A 237 -9.50 23.23 21.55
C LEU A 237 -9.11 24.44 22.42
N ASN A 238 -10.12 25.15 22.90
CA ASN A 238 -10.03 25.85 24.17
C ASN A 238 -10.84 25.01 25.14
N ASP A 239 -10.14 24.27 26.01
CA ASP A 239 -10.38 24.39 27.45
C ASP A 239 -9.40 23.51 28.26
N ASN A 240 -8.52 24.26 28.95
CA ASN A 240 -8.04 24.07 30.33
C ASN A 240 -6.95 23.03 30.65
N ILE A 241 -5.79 23.62 31.00
CA ILE A 241 -4.84 23.16 32.04
C ILE A 241 -5.58 22.76 33.32
#